data_AF-A0A1Q7N404-F1
#
_entry.id   AF-A0A1Q7N404-F1
#
_cell.length_a   1.000
_cell.length_b   1.000
_cell.length_c   1.000
_cell.angle_alpha   90.00
_cell.angle_beta   90.00
_cell.angle_gamma   90.00
#
_symmetry.space_group_name_H-M   'P 1'
#
loop_
_entity.id
_entity.type
_entity.pdbx_description
1 polymer ?
#
loop_
_entity_poly.entity_id
_entity_poly.type
_entity_poly.pdbx_seq_one_letter_code
_entity_poly.pdbx_strand_id
1 'polypeptide(L)'
;MHSDPAGVRASLRKYVMIGAALLVFTVITVAANRLHLAVPFAITVALIIAVTKGSMVAAVFMHLSNEKKWIYGALLLTAIFFAVLMSVPFFTIMDSIGTPQPAIGVGEHPAGH
;
A
#
# COMPACT_ATOMS: atom_id res chain seq x y z
N MET A 1 33.54 -19.93 -14.22
CA MET A 1 32.64 -18.87 -13.70
C MET A 1 33.52 -17.86 -12.97
N HIS A 2 33.85 -16.74 -13.61
CA HIS A 2 34.70 -15.68 -13.04
C HIS A 2 33.75 -14.65 -12.42
N SER A 3 33.61 -14.67 -11.09
CA SER A 3 32.80 -13.69 -10.36
C SER A 3 33.55 -12.36 -10.34
N ASP A 4 33.35 -11.51 -11.34
CA ASP A 4 33.91 -10.15 -11.34
C ASP A 4 33.24 -9.33 -10.21
N PRO A 5 33.97 -8.97 -9.14
CA PRO A 5 33.40 -8.24 -8.00
C PRO A 5 32.87 -6.85 -8.37
N ALA A 6 33.25 -6.30 -9.54
CA ALA A 6 32.77 -5.00 -10.00
C ALA A 6 31.28 -5.02 -10.37
N GLY A 7 30.78 -6.08 -11.01
CA GLY A 7 29.38 -6.20 -11.44
C GLY A 7 28.38 -6.29 -10.27
N VAL A 8 28.75 -6.99 -9.20
CA VAL A 8 27.89 -7.16 -8.01
C VAL A 8 27.72 -5.85 -7.24
N ARG A 9 28.80 -5.06 -7.14
CA ARG A 9 28.80 -3.76 -6.43
C ARG A 9 27.90 -2.73 -7.09
N ALA A 10 27.79 -2.75 -8.43
CA ALA A 10 26.92 -1.84 -9.17
C ALA A 10 25.43 -2.10 -8.88
N SER A 11 25.02 -3.37 -8.82
CA SER A 11 23.66 -3.77 -8.43
C SER A 11 23.37 -3.41 -6.98
N LEU A 12 24.28 -3.72 -6.06
CA LEU A 12 24.16 -3.35 -4.64
C LEU A 12 24.04 -1.83 -4.44
N ARG A 13 24.81 -1.03 -5.18
CA ARG A 13 24.77 0.44 -5.08
C ARG A 13 23.39 0.99 -5.44
N LYS A 14 22.73 0.44 -6.45
CA LYS A 14 21.34 0.82 -6.79
C LYS A 14 20.40 0.47 -5.64
N TYR A 15 20.42 -0.77 -5.15
CA TYR A 15 19.56 -1.19 -4.03
C TYR A 15 19.75 -0.31 -2.77
N VAL A 16 20.98 0.03 -2.40
CA VAL A 16 21.28 0.88 -1.23
C VAL A 16 20.80 2.33 -1.44
N MET A 17 21.02 2.91 -2.62
CA MET A 17 20.60 4.29 -2.92
C MET A 17 19.08 4.45 -2.85
N ILE A 18 18.35 3.43 -3.30
CA ILE A 18 16.89 3.37 -3.24
C ILE A 18 16.41 3.11 -1.80
N GLY A 19 17.04 2.18 -1.08
CA GLY A 19 16.76 1.95 0.33
C GLY A 19 16.89 3.23 1.14
N ALA A 20 17.94 4.02 0.88
CA ALA A 20 18.13 5.34 1.48
C ALA A 20 17.00 6.32 1.07
N ALA A 21 16.63 6.39 -0.20
CA ALA A 21 15.54 7.25 -0.67
C ALA A 21 14.19 6.90 -0.02
N LEU A 22 13.85 5.61 0.12
CA LEU A 22 12.64 5.15 0.81
C LEU A 22 12.66 5.54 2.29
N LEU A 23 13.83 5.47 2.93
CA LEU A 23 14.03 5.90 4.31
C LEU A 23 13.79 7.40 4.46
N VAL A 24 14.41 8.23 3.60
CA VAL A 24 14.19 9.69 3.57
C VAL A 24 12.72 10.01 3.38
N PHE A 25 12.06 9.36 2.42
CA PHE A 25 10.66 9.59 2.15
C PHE A 25 9.77 9.20 3.34
N THR A 26 10.16 8.20 4.14
CA THR A 26 9.50 7.83 5.40
C THR A 26 9.65 8.89 6.46
N VAL A 27 10.86 9.43 6.64
CA VAL A 27 11.11 10.53 7.57
C VAL A 27 10.28 11.76 7.19
N ILE A 28 10.20 12.07 5.90
CA ILE A 28 9.35 13.16 5.39
C ILE A 28 7.87 12.93 5.72
N THR A 29 7.36 11.70 5.55
CA THR A 29 5.97 11.38 5.91
C THR A 29 5.70 11.55 7.39
N VAL A 30 6.60 11.06 8.25
CA VAL A 30 6.47 11.20 9.70
C VAL A 30 6.53 12.67 10.08
N ALA A 31 7.46 13.44 9.52
CA ALA A 31 7.57 14.87 9.75
C ALA A 31 6.30 15.63 9.30
N ALA A 32 5.76 15.31 8.12
CA ALA A 32 4.51 15.89 7.64
C ALA A 32 3.32 15.55 8.54
N ASN A 33 3.23 14.32 9.06
CA ASN A 33 2.19 13.92 10.01
C ASN A 33 2.34 14.57 11.41
N ARG A 34 3.55 15.01 11.77
CA ARG A 34 3.80 15.73 13.04
C ARG A 34 3.36 17.19 12.97
N LEU A 35 3.23 17.75 11.77
CA LEU A 35 2.61 19.05 11.56
C LEU A 35 1.10 18.83 11.51
N HIS A 36 0.41 19.21 12.58
CA HIS A 36 -1.03 19.03 12.78
C HIS A 36 -1.84 19.88 11.77
N LEU A 37 -1.85 19.44 10.53
CA LEU A 37 -2.61 19.99 9.41
C LEU A 37 -4.03 19.41 9.43
N ALA A 38 -5.01 20.19 8.98
CA ALA A 38 -6.41 19.76 8.91
C ALA A 38 -6.55 18.38 8.23
N VAL A 39 -7.36 17.51 8.82
CA VAL A 39 -7.59 16.10 8.42
C VAL A 39 -7.66 15.86 6.90
N PRO A 40 -8.41 16.64 6.09
CA PRO A 40 -8.47 16.40 4.64
C PRO A 40 -7.13 16.64 3.93
N PHE A 41 -6.36 17.63 4.36
CA PHE A 41 -5.07 17.95 3.75
C PHE A 41 -4.01 16.89 4.09
N ALA A 42 -4.06 16.35 5.31
CA ALA A 42 -3.18 15.26 5.74
C ALA A 42 -3.39 13.99 4.89
N ILE A 43 -4.63 13.64 4.57
CA ILE A 43 -4.96 12.46 3.74
C ILE A 43 -4.42 12.63 2.31
N THR A 44 -4.63 13.79 1.69
CA THR A 44 -4.12 14.07 0.34
C THR A 44 -2.59 13.97 0.29
N VAL A 45 -1.90 14.58 1.25
CA VAL A 45 -0.43 14.52 1.34
C VAL A 45 0.04 13.08 1.56
N ALA A 46 -0.62 12.32 2.44
CA ALA A 46 -0.30 10.92 2.69
C ALA A 46 -0.45 10.04 1.43
N LEU A 47 -1.52 10.25 0.63
CA LEU A 47 -1.73 9.52 -0.62
C LEU A 47 -0.68 9.85 -1.67
N ILE A 48 -0.34 11.13 -1.87
CA ILE A 48 0.73 11.55 -2.79
C ILE A 48 2.03 10.85 -2.41
N ILE A 49 2.37 10.90 -1.12
CA ILE A 49 3.59 10.31 -0.61
C ILE A 49 3.61 8.78 -0.82
N ALA A 50 2.48 8.12 -0.55
CA ALA A 50 2.33 6.69 -0.74
C ALA A 50 2.54 6.29 -2.21
N VAL A 51 1.96 7.05 -3.15
CA VAL A 51 2.11 6.82 -4.60
C VAL A 51 3.56 7.05 -5.03
N THR A 52 4.22 8.11 -4.55
CA THR A 52 5.64 8.36 -4.88
C THR A 52 6.54 7.23 -4.40
N LYS A 53 6.39 6.77 -3.15
CA LYS A 53 7.13 5.60 -2.65
C LYS A 53 6.85 4.34 -3.47
N GLY A 54 5.58 4.06 -3.77
CA GLY A 54 5.15 2.92 -4.57
C GLY A 54 5.74 2.95 -6.00
N SER A 55 5.74 4.13 -6.63
CA SER A 55 6.34 4.33 -7.97
C SER A 55 7.85 4.11 -7.98
N MET A 56 8.54 4.46 -6.89
CA MET A 56 9.97 4.23 -6.77
C MET A 56 10.26 2.73 -6.65
N VAL A 57 9.49 1.99 -5.84
CA VAL A 57 9.59 0.52 -5.78
C VAL A 57 9.33 -0.10 -7.16
N ALA A 58 8.31 0.37 -7.88
CA ALA A 58 8.03 -0.09 -9.24
C ALA A 58 9.21 0.19 -10.20
N ALA A 59 9.75 1.40 -10.19
CA ALA A 59 10.90 1.80 -11.01
C ALA A 59 12.19 1.02 -10.67
N VAL A 60 12.35 0.56 -9.42
CA VAL A 60 13.49 -0.23 -8.93
C VAL A 60 13.44 -1.67 -9.44
N PHE A 61 12.26 -2.28 -9.43
CA PHE A 61 12.04 -3.53 -10.15
C PHE A 61 12.18 -3.32 -11.67
N MET A 62 12.09 -2.07 -12.14
CA MET A 62 12.07 -1.74 -13.55
C MET A 62 13.43 -1.56 -14.23
N HIS A 63 14.40 -0.94 -13.57
CA HIS A 63 15.64 -0.52 -14.25
C HIS A 63 16.85 -1.45 -14.02
N LEU A 64 16.71 -2.64 -13.42
CA LEU A 64 17.83 -3.61 -13.34
C LEU A 64 17.46 -5.10 -13.48
N SER A 65 16.21 -5.44 -13.78
CA SER A 65 15.82 -6.83 -14.07
C SER A 65 15.79 -7.05 -15.58
N ASN A 66 16.96 -6.95 -16.21
CA ASN A 66 17.14 -7.25 -17.65
C ASN A 66 16.86 -8.73 -18.00
N GLU A 67 16.22 -9.52 -17.11
CA GLU A 67 16.03 -10.97 -17.30
C GLU A 67 14.83 -11.64 -16.60
N LYS A 68 14.02 -11.00 -15.72
CA LYS A 68 12.91 -11.73 -15.04
C LYS A 68 11.55 -11.04 -15.14
N LYS A 69 10.86 -11.30 -16.27
CA LYS A 69 9.43 -11.00 -16.52
C LYS A 69 8.48 -11.46 -15.40
N TRP A 70 8.85 -12.51 -14.66
CA TRP A 70 8.06 -13.06 -13.56
C TRP A 70 7.79 -12.08 -12.42
N ILE A 71 8.71 -11.17 -12.11
CA ILE A 71 8.54 -10.23 -10.99
C ILE A 71 7.48 -9.16 -11.30
N TYR A 72 7.39 -8.73 -12.56
CA TYR A 72 6.33 -7.80 -12.99
C TYR A 72 4.98 -8.49 -13.05
N GLY A 73 4.94 -9.77 -13.44
CA GLY A 73 3.73 -10.58 -13.36
C GLY A 73 3.21 -10.67 -11.92
N ALA A 74 4.09 -10.94 -10.94
CA ALA A 74 3.72 -10.96 -9.53
C ALA A 74 3.31 -9.57 -9.00
N LEU A 75 4.00 -8.50 -9.40
CA LEU A 75 3.67 -7.12 -9.02
C LEU A 75 2.30 -6.69 -9.57
N LEU A 76 2.03 -7.02 -10.84
CA LEU A 76 0.75 -6.73 -11.49
C LEU A 76 -0.38 -7.57 -10.87
N LEU A 77 -0.14 -8.86 -10.63
CA LEU A 77 -1.10 -9.75 -9.99
C LEU A 77 -1.47 -9.26 -8.58
N THR A 78 -0.47 -8.85 -7.78
CA THR A 78 -0.70 -8.32 -6.43
C THR A 78 -1.45 -6.98 -6.47
N ALA A 79 -1.15 -6.10 -7.43
CA ALA A 79 -1.89 -4.85 -7.62
C ALA A 79 -3.36 -5.08 -8.01
N ILE A 80 -3.63 -6.02 -8.94
CA ILE A 80 -4.99 -6.40 -9.33
C ILE A 80 -5.73 -7.00 -8.13
N PHE A 81 -5.10 -7.94 -7.42
CA PHE A 81 -5.71 -8.58 -6.26
C PHE A 81 -5.99 -7.57 -5.14
N PHE A 82 -5.09 -6.62 -4.90
CA PHE A 82 -5.30 -5.51 -3.98
C PHE A 82 -6.51 -4.65 -4.38
N ALA A 83 -6.63 -4.29 -5.66
CA ALA A 83 -7.78 -3.54 -6.16
C ALA A 83 -9.10 -4.30 -5.97
N VAL A 84 -9.12 -5.60 -6.24
CA VAL A 84 -10.28 -6.48 -6.00
C VAL A 84 -10.63 -6.51 -4.50
N LEU A 85 -9.64 -6.75 -3.63
CA LEU A 85 -9.85 -6.79 -2.18
C LEU A 85 -10.28 -5.44 -1.60
N MET A 86 -9.82 -4.31 -2.14
CA MET A 86 -10.32 -2.98 -1.76
C MET A 86 -11.72 -2.70 -2.30
N SER A 87 -12.08 -3.29 -3.45
CA SER A 87 -13.42 -3.15 -4.01
C SER A 87 -14.46 -3.90 -3.17
N VAL A 88 -14.13 -5.03 -2.55
CA VAL A 88 -15.05 -5.81 -1.69
C VAL A 88 -15.70 -4.95 -0.58
N PRO A 89 -14.95 -4.30 0.33
CA PRO A 89 -15.55 -3.45 1.36
C PRO A 89 -16.24 -2.23 0.76
N PHE A 90 -15.72 -1.67 -0.34
CA PHE A 90 -16.36 -0.55 -1.02
C PHE A 90 -17.75 -0.94 -1.54
N PHE A 91 -17.88 -2.08 -2.22
CA PHE A 91 -19.16 -2.63 -2.67
C PHE A 91 -20.07 -3.03 -1.51
N THR A 92 -19.53 -3.64 -0.44
CA THR A 92 -20.30 -3.95 0.77
C THR A 92 -20.88 -2.68 1.41
N ILE A 93 -20.13 -1.59 1.47
CA ILE A 93 -20.63 -0.32 2.02
C ILE A 93 -21.70 0.27 1.10
N MET A 94 -21.56 0.14 -0.23
CA MET A 94 -22.59 0.58 -1.20
C MET A 94 -23.86 -0.29 -1.17
N ASP A 95 -23.73 -1.57 -0.83
CA ASP A 95 -24.86 -2.52 -0.70
C ASP A 95 -25.55 -2.41 0.67
N SER A 96 -24.78 -2.12 1.73
CA SER A 96 -25.27 -1.96 3.11
C SER A 96 -26.09 -0.68 3.35
N ILE A 97 -26.23 0.19 2.35
CA ILE A 97 -27.12 1.36 2.41
C ILE A 97 -28.60 0.97 2.13
N GLY A 98 -28.86 -0.27 1.69
CA GLY A 98 -30.18 -0.76 1.30
C GLY A 98 -30.90 -1.68 2.29
N THR A 99 -30.26 -2.14 3.37
CA THR A 99 -30.93 -2.95 4.39
C THR A 99 -30.91 -2.25 5.76
N PRO A 100 -32.08 -1.92 6.34
CA PRO A 100 -32.14 -1.66 7.77
C PRO A 100 -31.56 -2.89 8.47
N GLN A 101 -30.62 -2.70 9.39
CA GLN A 101 -30.10 -3.76 10.24
C GLN A 101 -30.92 -3.78 11.55
N PRO A 102 -31.86 -4.71 11.76
CA PRO A 102 -32.46 -4.92 13.07
C PRO A 102 -31.77 -6.14 13.69
N ALA A 103 -30.72 -5.93 14.47
CA ALA A 103 -30.22 -7.01 15.32
C ALA A 103 -29.36 -6.48 16.47
N ILE A 104 -29.98 -5.83 17.46
CA ILE A 104 -29.52 -5.93 18.85
C ILE A 104 -30.77 -6.11 19.74
N GLY A 105 -31.08 -7.39 20.04
CA GLY A 105 -31.58 -7.84 21.34
C GLY A 105 -32.96 -7.40 21.85
N VAL A 106 -34.06 -7.82 21.22
CA VAL A 106 -35.36 -7.92 21.91
C VAL A 106 -35.96 -9.29 21.62
N GLY A 107 -35.55 -10.27 22.40
CA GLY A 107 -36.04 -11.62 22.23
C GLY A 107 -35.61 -12.57 23.33
N GLU A 108 -35.82 -12.22 24.60
CA GLU A 108 -36.09 -13.19 25.68
C GLU A 108 -37.11 -12.57 26.69
N HIS A 109 -38.17 -13.34 26.96
CA HIS A 109 -39.44 -13.08 27.69
C HIS A 109 -39.26 -13.36 29.22
N PRO A 110 -40.10 -12.94 30.21
CA PRO A 110 -41.46 -13.47 30.36
C PRO A 110 -42.57 -12.55 30.93
N ALA A 111 -43.80 -13.04 30.70
CA ALA A 111 -45.08 -12.61 31.24
C ALA A 111 -45.19 -12.62 32.79
N GLY A 112 -46.12 -11.82 33.30
CA GLY A 112 -46.82 -12.05 34.57
C GLY A 112 -46.27 -11.27 35.77
N HIS A 113 -47.00 -10.24 36.20
CA HIS A 113 -47.65 -10.09 37.50
C HIS A 113 -48.47 -8.80 37.53
#